data_AF-A0AAN6J4T2-F1
#
_entry.id   AF-A0AAN6J4T2-F1
#
_cell.length_a   1.000
_cell.length_b   1.000
_cell.length_c   1.000
_cell.angle_alpha   90.00
_cell.angle_beta   90.00
_cell.angle_gamma   90.00
#
_symmetry.space_group_name_H-M   'P 1'
#
loop_
_entity.id
_entity.type
_entity.pdbx_description
1 polymer ?
#
loop_
_entity_poly.entity_id
_entity_poly.type
_entity_poly.pdbx_seq_one_letter_code
_entity_poly.pdbx_strand_id
1 'polypeptide(L)'
;VPPAELEGLLVSNENVDDVAVLGVYKEDQATEVPLAYVKLRPGLTPSPQLERDIMDWLASRVAHHKRLRGGVRFTEEIPKSASGKILRRMLKGKFLEEEEGRGRKAKL
;
A
#
# COMPACT_ATOMS: atom_id res chain seq x y z
N VAL A 1 6.15 9.41 -8.00
CA VAL A 1 5.53 10.23 -6.93
C VAL A 1 6.27 9.96 -5.64
N PRO A 2 6.73 10.96 -4.89
CA PRO A 2 7.43 10.74 -3.64
C PRO A 2 6.54 9.97 -2.64
N PRO A 3 6.98 8.83 -2.08
CA PRO A 3 6.16 8.03 -1.18
C PRO A 3 5.63 8.80 0.03
N ALA A 4 6.49 9.63 0.64
CA ALA A 4 6.15 10.43 1.82
C ALA A 4 4.97 11.38 1.61
N GLU A 5 4.77 11.87 0.38
CA GLU A 5 3.62 12.73 0.05
C GLU A 5 2.29 11.99 0.23
N LEU A 6 2.23 10.75 -0.28
CA LEU A 6 1.02 9.93 -0.21
C LEU A 6 0.81 9.37 1.20
N GLU A 7 1.89 9.02 1.89
CA GLU A 7 1.85 8.56 3.28
C GLU A 7 1.25 9.63 4.22
N GLY A 8 1.67 10.89 4.09
CA GLY A 8 1.13 12.00 4.88
C GLY A 8 -0.35 12.25 4.65
N LEU A 9 -0.86 11.98 3.45
CA LEU A 9 -2.30 12.05 3.17
C LEU A 9 -3.04 10.84 3.75
N LEU A 10 -2.54 9.63 3.50
CA LEU A 10 -3.20 8.38 3.89
C LEU A 10 -3.33 8.22 5.41
N VAL A 11 -2.36 8.69 6.19
CA VAL A 11 -2.46 8.64 7.67
C VAL A 11 -3.59 9.51 8.23
N SER A 12 -4.11 10.47 7.43
CA SER A 12 -5.25 11.30 7.80
C SER A 12 -6.61 10.62 7.51
N ASN A 13 -6.62 9.43 6.92
CA ASN A 13 -7.83 8.64 6.71
C ASN A 13 -8.25 7.98 8.04
N GLU A 14 -9.54 8.00 8.36
CA GLU A 14 -10.07 7.44 9.61
C GLU A 14 -9.83 5.95 9.77
N ASN A 15 -9.71 5.20 8.67
CA ASN A 15 -9.48 3.76 8.70
C ASN A 15 -8.00 3.38 8.89
N VAL A 16 -7.08 4.34 8.72
CA VAL A 16 -5.63 4.11 8.69
C VAL A 16 -5.01 4.48 10.05
N ASP A 17 -4.27 3.53 10.63
CA ASP A 17 -3.44 3.74 11.82
C ASP A 17 -2.01 4.11 11.44
N ASP A 18 -1.44 3.37 10.48
CA ASP A 18 -0.08 3.57 9.98
C ASP A 18 0.01 3.14 8.51
N VAL A 19 0.97 3.70 7.78
CA VAL A 19 1.06 3.48 6.33
C VAL A 19 2.48 3.59 5.81
N ALA A 20 2.77 2.78 4.79
CA ALA A 20 3.98 2.91 3.99
C ALA A 20 3.65 2.75 2.51
N VAL A 21 4.18 3.63 1.67
CA VAL A 21 3.97 3.60 0.23
C VAL A 21 5.23 3.10 -0.47
N LEU A 22 5.02 2.20 -1.44
CA LEU A 22 6.03 1.65 -2.31
C LEU A 22 5.71 1.94 -3.77
N GLY A 23 6.75 2.06 -4.59
CA GLY A 23 6.62 1.88 -6.04
C GLY A 23 6.70 0.40 -6.36
N VAL A 24 5.67 -0.13 -7.04
CA VAL A 24 5.66 -1.50 -7.53
C VAL A 24 5.52 -1.49 -9.04
N TYR A 25 6.28 -2.33 -9.72
CA TYR A 25 6.21 -2.43 -11.16
C TYR A 25 4.93 -3.15 -11.57
N LYS A 26 4.17 -2.53 -12.48
CA LYS A 26 2.94 -3.10 -13.02
C LYS A 26 3.13 -3.39 -14.51
N GLU A 27 3.06 -4.66 -14.88
CA GLU A 27 3.37 -5.12 -16.23
C GLU A 27 2.40 -4.55 -17.28
N ASP A 28 1.10 -4.46 -16.96
CA ASP A 28 0.04 -3.92 -17.81
C ASP A 28 0.29 -2.46 -18.24
N GLN A 29 0.96 -1.68 -17.39
CA GLN A 29 1.26 -0.26 -17.61
C GLN A 29 2.74 0.00 -17.91
N ALA A 30 3.56 -1.06 -17.92
CA ALA A 30 5.02 -1.00 -18.10
C ALA A 30 5.69 0.10 -17.26
N THR A 31 5.22 0.31 -16.03
CA THR A 31 5.68 1.41 -15.17
C THR A 31 5.52 1.09 -13.69
N GLU A 32 6.22 1.84 -12.84
CA GLU A 32 6.02 1.78 -11.39
C GLU A 32 4.79 2.58 -10.98
N VAL A 33 3.93 1.96 -10.19
CA VAL A 33 2.73 2.57 -9.63
C VAL A 33 2.77 2.56 -8.10
N PRO A 34 2.15 3.54 -7.43
CA PRO A 34 2.06 3.53 -5.98
C PRO A 34 1.22 2.36 -5.45
N LEU A 35 1.74 1.65 -4.44
CA LEU A 35 1.04 0.68 -3.60
C LEU A 35 1.18 1.10 -2.15
N ALA A 36 0.11 0.98 -1.36
CA ALA A 36 0.15 1.29 0.07
C ALA A 36 0.05 0.01 0.91
N TYR A 37 1.02 -0.22 1.79
CA TYR A 37 0.83 -1.08 2.95
C TYR A 37 0.16 -0.27 4.05
N VAL A 38 -0.99 -0.75 4.54
CA VAL A 38 -1.83 -0.07 5.51
C VAL A 38 -2.00 -0.95 6.74
N LYS A 39 -1.68 -0.39 7.89
CA LYS A 39 -2.16 -0.88 9.18
C LYS A 39 -3.48 -0.19 9.49
N LEU A 40 -4.52 -0.98 9.72
CA LEU A 40 -5.83 -0.46 10.05
C LEU A 40 -5.91 -0.02 11.50
N ARG A 41 -6.81 0.91 11.80
CA ARG A 41 -7.17 1.21 13.18
C ARG A 41 -7.76 -0.02 13.89
N PRO A 42 -7.55 -0.16 15.21
CA PRO A 42 -8.14 -1.25 15.98
C PRO A 42 -9.65 -1.36 15.78
N GLY A 43 -10.16 -2.59 15.64
CA GLY A 43 -11.58 -2.87 15.45
C GLY A 43 -12.05 -2.91 13.98
N LEU A 44 -11.17 -2.61 13.03
CA LEU A 44 -11.45 -2.76 11.60
C LEU A 44 -10.88 -4.07 11.06
N THR A 45 -11.61 -4.69 10.13
CA THR A 45 -11.20 -5.93 9.47
C THR A 45 -10.84 -5.65 8.01
N PRO A 46 -9.68 -6.14 7.53
CA PRO A 46 -9.32 -6.12 6.11
C PRO A 46 -10.44 -6.67 5.22
N SER A 47 -10.84 -5.91 4.20
CA SER A 47 -11.80 -6.36 3.20
C SER A 47 -11.57 -5.73 1.83
N PRO A 48 -12.03 -6.36 0.74
CA PRO A 48 -11.96 -5.74 -0.59
C PRO A 48 -12.72 -4.42 -0.70
N GLN A 49 -13.79 -4.24 0.08
CA GLN A 49 -14.52 -2.97 0.13
C GLN A 49 -13.68 -1.89 0.79
N LEU A 50 -13.06 -2.18 1.94
CA LEU A 50 -12.23 -1.24 2.66
C LEU A 50 -10.98 -0.82 1.85
N GLU A 51 -10.40 -1.75 1.08
CA GLU A 51 -9.34 -1.43 0.12
C GLU A 51 -9.81 -0.38 -0.89
N ARG A 52 -10.98 -0.59 -1.51
CA ARG A 52 -11.57 0.37 -2.47
C ARG A 52 -11.86 1.71 -1.81
N ASP A 53 -12.43 1.72 -0.62
CA ASP A 53 -12.77 2.95 0.11
C ASP A 53 -11.52 3.80 0.37
N ILE A 54 -10.40 3.17 0.79
CA ILE A 54 -9.13 3.88 1.00
C ILE A 54 -8.56 4.40 -0.33
N MET A 55 -8.62 3.59 -1.39
CA MET A 55 -8.13 3.99 -2.72
C MET A 55 -8.92 5.18 -3.29
N ASP A 56 -10.25 5.14 -3.20
CA ASP A 56 -11.15 6.17 -3.70
C ASP A 56 -11.04 7.44 -2.86
N TRP A 57 -10.91 7.30 -1.54
CA TRP A 57 -10.64 8.41 -0.64
C TRP A 57 -9.36 9.15 -1.04
N LEU A 58 -8.25 8.45 -1.32
CA LEU A 58 -7.04 9.12 -1.80
C LEU A 58 -7.23 9.69 -3.21
N ALA A 59 -7.88 8.95 -4.11
CA ALA A 59 -8.07 9.32 -5.51
C ALA A 59 -8.86 10.63 -5.72
N SER A 60 -9.74 10.98 -4.77
CA SER A 60 -10.46 12.25 -4.74
C SER A 60 -9.59 13.45 -4.32
N ARG A 61 -8.42 13.22 -3.72
CA ARG A 61 -7.52 14.25 -3.16
C ARG A 61 -6.25 14.47 -3.98
N VAL A 62 -5.93 13.56 -4.91
CA VAL A 62 -4.67 13.58 -5.66
C VAL A 62 -4.90 13.46 -7.16
N ALA A 63 -3.93 13.96 -7.93
CA ALA A 63 -3.92 13.82 -9.38
C ALA A 63 -3.90 12.34 -9.83
N HIS A 64 -4.37 12.06 -11.04
CA HIS A 64 -4.54 10.70 -11.56
C HIS A 64 -3.28 9.81 -11.51
N HIS A 65 -2.09 10.39 -11.69
CA HIS A 65 -0.81 9.67 -11.65
C HIS A 65 -0.31 9.37 -10.23
N LYS A 66 -0.95 9.95 -9.19
CA LYS A 66 -0.63 9.77 -7.77
C LYS A 66 -1.50 8.71 -7.08
N ARG A 67 -2.49 8.17 -7.79
CA ARG A 67 -3.43 7.18 -7.26
C ARG A 67 -2.72 5.85 -6.98
N LEU A 68 -3.23 5.10 -5.99
CA LEU A 68 -2.71 3.79 -5.58
C LEU A 68 -3.04 2.70 -6.60
N ARG A 69 -2.52 2.76 -7.82
CA ARG A 69 -2.83 1.77 -8.87
C ARG A 69 -2.20 0.40 -8.62
N GLY A 70 -1.24 0.31 -7.69
CA GLY A 70 -0.75 -0.96 -7.16
C GLY A 70 -1.69 -1.59 -6.13
N GLY A 71 -2.70 -0.85 -5.69
CA GLY A 71 -3.68 -1.28 -4.69
C GLY A 71 -3.25 -0.99 -3.26
N VAL A 72 -3.99 -1.58 -2.33
CA VAL A 72 -3.71 -1.55 -0.89
C VAL A 72 -3.38 -2.96 -0.41
N ARG A 73 -2.47 -3.06 0.55
CA ARG A 73 -2.15 -4.32 1.25
C ARG A 73 -2.28 -4.08 2.74
N PHE A 74 -3.08 -4.90 3.40
CA PHE A 74 -3.24 -4.81 4.84
C PHE A 74 -2.10 -5.54 5.56
N THR A 75 -1.60 -4.94 6.63
CA THR A 75 -0.52 -5.50 7.45
C THR A 75 -0.74 -5.12 8.90
N GLU A 76 -0.39 -6.02 9.82
CA GLU A 76 -0.51 -5.78 11.26
C GLU A 76 0.46 -4.69 11.75
N GLU A 77 1.60 -4.55 11.07
CA GLU A 77 2.61 -3.57 11.42
C GLU A 77 3.35 -3.04 10.17
N ILE A 78 3.75 -1.76 10.25
CA ILE A 78 4.69 -1.14 9.32
C ILE A 78 6.10 -1.21 9.94
N PRO A 79 7.05 -1.95 9.33
CA PRO A 79 8.37 -2.14 9.90
C PRO A 79 9.13 -0.81 9.91
N LYS A 80 9.57 -0.39 11.10
CA LYS A 80 10.32 0.85 11.33
C LYS A 80 11.63 0.55 12.05
N SER A 81 12.66 1.35 11.78
CA SER A 81 13.90 1.31 12.58
C SER A 81 13.65 1.82 14.00
N ALA A 82 14.62 1.63 14.90
CA ALA A 82 14.60 2.25 16.23
C ALA A 82 14.48 3.78 16.19
N SER A 83 14.85 4.42 15.08
CA SER A 83 14.69 5.86 14.82
C SER A 83 13.39 6.23 14.10
N GLY A 84 12.44 5.30 13.96
CA GLY A 84 11.14 5.53 13.33
C GLY A 84 11.13 5.53 11.80
N LYS A 85 12.26 5.26 11.14
CA LYS A 85 12.33 5.24 9.67
C LYS A 85 11.66 3.99 9.12
N ILE A 86 10.72 4.16 8.19
CA ILE A 86 10.08 3.04 7.49
C ILE A 86 11.13 2.21 6.74
N LEU A 87 11.18 0.92 7.04
CA LEU A 87 12.10 -0.05 6.46
C LEU A 87 11.50 -0.61 5.16
N ARG A 88 11.38 0.25 4.14
CA ARG A 88 10.75 -0.07 2.84
C ARG A 88 11.35 -1.30 2.14
N ARG A 89 12.62 -1.61 2.37
CA ARG A 89 13.27 -2.82 1.85
C ARG A 89 12.55 -4.10 2.31
N MET A 90 12.13 -4.17 3.57
CA MET A 90 11.39 -5.34 4.08
C MET A 90 10.02 -5.46 3.44
N LEU A 91 9.30 -4.33 3.32
CA LEU A 91 7.99 -4.32 2.67
C LEU A 91 8.08 -4.68 1.18
N LYS A 92 9.15 -4.26 0.49
CA LYS A 92 9.39 -4.67 -0.91
C LYS A 92 9.66 -6.18 -1.01
N GLY A 93 10.41 -6.76 -0.09
CA GLY A 93 10.60 -8.21 -0.01
C GLY A 93 9.27 -8.94 0.19
N LYS A 94 8.48 -8.51 1.18
CA LYS A 94 7.13 -9.04 1.45
C LYS A 94 6.22 -8.96 0.22
N PHE A 95 6.22 -7.84 -0.49
CA PHE A 95 5.45 -7.68 -1.73
C PHE A 95 5.86 -8.70 -2.80
N LEU A 96 7.17 -8.90 -3.02
CA LEU A 96 7.64 -9.85 -4.02
C LEU A 96 7.22 -11.28 -3.66
N GLU A 97 7.37 -11.69 -2.39
CA GLU A 97 6.94 -13.00 -1.90
C GLU A 97 5.42 -13.22 -2.07
N GLU A 98 4.60 -12.19 -1.77
CA GLU A 98 3.15 -12.20 -1.96
C GLU A 98 2.77 -12.39 -3.44
N GLU A 99 3.44 -11.68 -4.35
CA GLU A 99 3.17 -11.76 -5.79
C GLU A 99 3.65 -13.08 -6.40
N GLU A 100 4.81 -13.61 -5.98
CA GLU A 100 5.27 -14.95 -6.36
C GLU A 100 4.28 -16.04 -5.90
N GLY A 101 3.77 -15.92 -4.67
CA GLY A 101 2.76 -16.83 -4.13
C GLY A 101 1.45 -16.80 -4.94
N ARG A 102 1.01 -15.61 -5.36
CA ARG A 102 -0.16 -15.44 -6.25
C ARG A 102 0.07 -16.03 -7.63
N GLY A 103 1.24 -15.78 -8.23
CA GLY A 103 1.60 -16.33 -9.54
C GLY A 103 1.68 -17.86 -9.56
N ARG A 104 2.08 -18.49 -8.45
CA ARG A 104 2.05 -19.96 -8.30
C ARG A 104 0.62 -20.50 -8.17
N LYS A 105 -0.25 -19.85 -7.40
CA LYS A 105 -1.66 -20.26 -7.26
C LYS A 105 -2.49 -20.09 -8.53
N ALA A 106 -2.15 -19.11 -9.38
CA ALA A 106 -2.86 -18.87 -10.64
C ALA A 106 -2.46 -19.81 -11.80
N LYS A 107 -1.38 -20.59 -11.64
CA LYS A 107 -0.88 -21.56 -12.64
C LYS A 107 -1.27 -23.02 -12.35
N LEU A 108 -1.91 -23.28 -11.21
CA LEU A 108 -2.49 -24.57 -10.82
C LEU A 108 -3.97 -24.60 -11.17
#